data_AF-A0A545SJM0-F1
#
_entry.id   AF-A0A545SJM0-F1
#
_cell.length_a   1.000
_cell.length_b   1.000
_cell.length_c   1.000
_cell.angle_alpha   90.00
_cell.angle_beta   90.00
_cell.angle_gamma   90.00
#
_symmetry.space_group_name_H-M   'P 1'
#
loop_
_entity.id
_entity.type
_entity.pdbx_description
1 polymer ?
#
loop_
_entity_poly.entity_id
_entity_poly.type
_entity_poly.pdbx_seq_one_letter_code
_entity_poly.pdbx_strand_id
1 'polypeptide(L)'
;MQALIDLFHADPERAMFALFMGGIFILGTIMFLKLQARRRWMEDVPTSLVRSASQGYVELEGAARLMEGLPILSPLTRTPCTWWRFKVEKREQGGSNRTRWNTVRQGASGSLFLLQDDTGECVIDPDDALVEPAWKRVWQGDTPDPGMMARTSWWQANDYRYTEELIQPGERLYALGWFTSHDPLQISPQDGVRDTVIAWKTDPAIRQRFDADGDGRLDEGEFAALREEARRHAMASHRERAGAPQTHVLKADPEGRPFILTTHDPRQLAARLRIQAWLWLAGALAALGAFIHLLTRGLPPQM
;
A
#
# COMPACT_ATOMS: atom_id res chain seq x y z
N MET A 1 43.98 -1.11 -4.13
CA MET A 1 43.97 -2.42 -4.82
C MET A 1 45.30 -3.14 -4.60
N GLN A 2 46.44 -2.52 -4.93
CA GLN A 2 47.79 -3.07 -4.67
C GLN A 2 47.99 -3.56 -3.22
N ALA A 3 47.72 -2.69 -2.22
CA ALA A 3 47.86 -3.04 -0.79
C ALA A 3 46.98 -4.21 -0.33
N LEU A 4 45.84 -4.46 -0.99
CA LEU A 4 44.94 -5.57 -0.64
C LEU A 4 45.41 -6.88 -1.29
N ILE A 5 46.03 -6.80 -2.47
CA ILE A 5 46.71 -7.92 -3.15
C ILE A 5 47.95 -8.33 -2.35
N ASP A 6 48.76 -7.35 -1.92
CA ASP A 6 49.95 -7.59 -1.09
C ASP A 6 49.57 -8.23 0.26
N LEU A 7 48.49 -7.77 0.89
CA LEU A 7 47.95 -8.37 2.12
C LEU A 7 47.43 -9.80 1.89
N PHE A 8 46.82 -10.08 0.74
CA PHE A 8 46.31 -11.42 0.41
C PHE A 8 47.44 -12.44 0.22
N HIS A 9 48.57 -12.00 -0.35
CA HIS A 9 49.77 -12.82 -0.48
C HIS A 9 50.53 -13.00 0.84
N ALA A 10 50.51 -12.00 1.73
CA ALA A 10 51.21 -12.04 3.01
C ALA A 10 50.43 -12.78 4.10
N ASP A 11 49.13 -12.48 4.27
CA ASP A 11 48.26 -13.02 5.32
C ASP A 11 46.81 -13.16 4.81
N PRO A 12 46.44 -14.30 4.18
CA PRO A 12 45.14 -14.48 3.53
C PRO A 12 43.96 -14.38 4.50
N GLU A 13 44.12 -14.80 5.76
CA GLU A 13 43.09 -14.65 6.79
C GLU A 13 42.79 -13.18 7.08
N ARG A 14 43.83 -12.34 7.20
CA ARG A 14 43.67 -10.89 7.44
C ARG A 14 43.03 -10.21 6.25
N ALA A 15 43.40 -10.59 5.04
CA ALA A 15 42.78 -10.08 3.83
C ALA A 15 41.28 -10.46 3.74
N MET A 16 40.92 -11.68 4.13
CA MET A 16 39.52 -12.10 4.23
C MET A 16 38.74 -11.31 5.28
N PHE A 17 39.32 -11.05 6.46
CA PHE A 17 38.70 -10.18 7.48
C PHE A 17 38.53 -8.74 6.98
N ALA A 18 39.52 -8.18 6.28
CA ALA A 18 39.42 -6.86 5.69
C ALA A 18 38.26 -6.81 4.66
N LEU A 19 38.17 -7.78 3.75
CA LEU A 19 37.07 -7.85 2.79
C LEU A 19 35.70 -7.96 3.48
N PHE A 20 35.60 -8.75 4.54
CA PHE A 20 34.37 -8.86 5.34
C PHE A 20 33.96 -7.52 5.96
N MET A 21 34.90 -6.79 6.57
CA MET A 21 34.64 -5.46 7.15
C MET A 21 34.29 -4.43 6.07
N GLY A 22 34.92 -4.49 4.89
CA GLY A 22 34.54 -3.70 3.72
C GLY A 22 33.11 -4.00 3.26
N GLY A 23 32.70 -5.28 3.26
CA GLY A 23 31.33 -5.69 2.97
C GLY A 23 30.31 -5.14 3.95
N ILE A 24 30.62 -5.18 5.26
CA ILE A 24 29.76 -4.59 6.31
C ILE A 24 29.62 -3.08 6.11
N PHE A 25 30.71 -2.37 5.78
CA PHE A 25 30.66 -0.93 5.49
C PHE A 25 29.71 -0.60 4.32
N ILE A 26 29.83 -1.34 3.22
CA ILE A 26 28.96 -1.15 2.04
C ILE A 26 27.49 -1.41 2.41
N LEU A 27 27.22 -2.55 3.06
CA LEU A 27 25.85 -2.91 3.49
C LEU A 27 25.26 -1.85 4.42
N GLY A 28 26.03 -1.42 5.43
CA GLY A 28 25.59 -0.40 6.39
C GLY A 28 25.31 0.95 5.71
N THR A 29 26.13 1.35 4.75
CA THR A 29 25.91 2.58 3.96
C THR A 29 24.64 2.49 3.11
N ILE A 30 24.40 1.36 2.43
CA ILE A 30 23.18 1.14 1.66
C ILE A 30 21.94 1.19 2.56
N MET A 31 21.98 0.53 3.73
CA MET A 31 20.87 0.55 4.68
C MET A 31 20.62 1.96 5.24
N PHE A 32 21.67 2.71 5.57
CA PHE A 32 21.55 4.11 5.99
C PHE A 32 20.86 4.96 4.93
N LEU A 33 21.28 4.87 3.67
CA LEU A 33 20.68 5.64 2.56
C LEU A 33 19.21 5.25 2.35
N LYS A 34 18.88 3.96 2.41
CA LYS A 34 17.49 3.49 2.29
C LYS A 34 16.59 4.04 3.40
N LEU A 35 17.05 3.99 4.65
CA LEU A 35 16.28 4.52 5.78
C LEU A 35 16.13 6.05 5.72
N GLN A 36 17.18 6.76 5.30
CA GLN A 36 17.12 8.22 5.13
C GLN A 36 16.21 8.64 3.99
N ALA A 37 16.22 7.92 2.86
CA ALA A 37 15.29 8.14 1.76
C ALA A 37 13.85 7.94 2.22
N ARG A 38 13.57 6.83 2.92
CA ARG A 38 12.24 6.56 3.50
C ARG A 38 11.79 7.67 4.45
N ARG A 39 12.70 8.17 5.29
CA ARG A 39 12.43 9.26 6.24
C ARG A 39 12.07 10.58 5.52
N ARG A 40 12.81 10.96 4.48
CA ARG A 40 12.55 12.20 3.72
C ARG A 40 11.15 12.23 3.13
N TRP A 41 10.68 11.12 2.56
CA TRP A 41 9.33 11.04 2.00
C TRP A 41 8.21 11.29 3.03
N MET A 42 8.44 10.97 4.31
CA MET A 42 7.49 11.21 5.39
C MET A 42 7.67 12.57 6.10
N GLU A 43 8.82 13.24 5.96
CA GLU A 43 9.07 14.54 6.62
C GLU A 43 8.88 15.73 5.68
N ASP A 44 9.08 15.53 4.37
CA ASP A 44 9.09 16.60 3.37
C ASP A 44 7.71 16.87 2.76
N VAL A 45 6.71 15.98 2.98
CA VAL A 45 5.34 16.14 2.47
C VAL A 45 4.44 16.67 3.59
N PRO A 46 3.79 17.84 3.42
CA PRO A 46 2.90 18.35 4.44
C PRO A 46 1.60 17.54 4.51
N THR A 47 1.14 17.23 5.73
CA THR A 47 -0.18 16.64 5.96
C THR A 47 -1.27 17.56 5.42
N SER A 48 -2.09 17.03 4.51
CA SER A 48 -3.20 17.73 3.88
C SER A 48 -4.54 17.21 4.40
N LEU A 49 -5.56 18.05 4.37
CA LEU A 49 -6.95 17.65 4.60
C LEU A 49 -7.53 17.10 3.30
N VAL A 50 -8.35 16.05 3.38
CA VAL A 50 -8.96 15.37 2.22
C VAL A 50 -9.66 16.35 1.28
N ARG A 51 -10.44 17.28 1.84
CA ARG A 51 -11.19 18.28 1.05
C ARG A 51 -10.29 19.23 0.25
N SER A 52 -9.09 19.54 0.73
CA SER A 52 -8.21 20.55 0.15
C SER A 52 -6.88 19.99 -0.35
N ALA A 53 -6.73 18.66 -0.38
CA ALA A 53 -5.54 18.00 -0.89
C ALA A 53 -5.39 18.29 -2.38
N SER A 54 -4.18 18.67 -2.79
CA SER A 54 -3.86 18.86 -4.20
C SER A 54 -3.80 17.53 -4.92
N GLN A 55 -4.13 17.52 -6.22
CA GLN A 55 -3.87 16.38 -7.09
C GLN A 55 -2.38 16.05 -7.08
N GLY A 56 -2.04 14.77 -6.92
CA GLY A 56 -0.67 14.28 -6.92
C GLY A 56 -0.22 13.68 -5.59
N TYR A 57 1.07 13.74 -5.30
CA TYR A 57 1.65 13.05 -4.14
C TYR A 57 1.39 13.83 -2.85
N VAL A 58 0.62 13.25 -1.93
CA VAL A 58 0.16 13.90 -0.70
C VAL A 58 0.22 12.96 0.50
N GLU A 59 0.27 13.58 1.67
CA GLU A 59 0.13 12.92 2.96
C GLU A 59 -1.26 13.24 3.54
N LEU A 60 -1.97 12.19 3.97
CA LEU A 60 -3.28 12.27 4.61
C LEU A 60 -3.24 11.55 5.96
N GLU A 61 -3.96 12.10 6.94
CA GLU A 61 -4.19 11.46 8.22
C GLU A 61 -5.68 11.44 8.55
N GLY A 62 -6.19 10.30 9.00
CA GLY A 62 -7.60 10.15 9.36
C GLY A 62 -7.88 8.85 10.09
N ALA A 63 -9.16 8.52 10.25
CA ALA A 63 -9.60 7.23 10.75
C ALA A 63 -9.85 6.26 9.58
N ALA A 64 -9.35 5.03 9.68
CA ALA A 64 -9.70 3.96 8.76
C ALA A 64 -11.18 3.58 8.92
N ARG A 65 -11.94 3.55 7.83
CA ARG A 65 -13.37 3.23 7.82
C ARG A 65 -13.66 2.15 6.77
N LEU A 66 -14.70 1.37 7.03
CA LEU A 66 -15.24 0.43 6.07
C LEU A 66 -16.07 1.19 5.05
N MET A 67 -16.03 0.76 3.79
CA MET A 67 -17.01 1.20 2.79
C MET A 67 -18.39 0.61 3.10
N GLU A 68 -19.45 1.26 2.60
CA GLU A 68 -20.78 0.69 2.63
C GLU A 68 -20.83 -0.61 1.82
N GLY A 69 -21.40 -1.67 2.41
CA GLY A 69 -21.50 -2.98 1.79
C GLY A 69 -21.10 -4.13 2.72
N LEU A 70 -20.53 -5.19 2.14
CA LEU A 70 -20.10 -6.36 2.90
C LEU A 70 -18.83 -6.05 3.72
N PRO A 71 -18.76 -6.46 4.99
CA PRO A 71 -17.59 -6.23 5.82
C PRO A 71 -16.40 -7.03 5.29
N ILE A 72 -15.21 -6.41 5.33
CA ILE A 72 -13.96 -7.11 5.07
C ILE A 72 -13.61 -7.92 6.32
N LEU A 73 -13.47 -9.24 6.15
CA LEU A 73 -13.16 -10.17 7.23
C LEU A 73 -11.77 -10.78 7.03
N SER A 74 -11.00 -10.87 8.11
CA SER A 74 -9.69 -11.50 8.07
C SER A 74 -9.81 -13.02 7.78
N PRO A 75 -8.93 -13.63 6.96
CA PRO A 75 -9.08 -15.03 6.58
C PRO A 75 -8.89 -16.04 7.71
N LEU A 76 -8.07 -15.70 8.72
CA LEU A 76 -7.74 -16.65 9.79
C LEU A 76 -8.78 -16.62 10.90
N THR A 77 -9.12 -15.44 11.42
CA THR A 77 -10.06 -15.35 12.56
C THR A 77 -11.40 -14.72 12.25
N ARG A 78 -11.64 -14.34 10.99
CA ARG A 78 -12.88 -13.68 10.54
C ARG A 78 -13.15 -12.39 11.31
N THR A 79 -12.10 -11.66 11.69
CA THR A 79 -12.23 -10.38 12.39
C THR A 79 -12.63 -9.30 11.38
N PRO A 80 -13.68 -8.50 11.63
CA PRO A 80 -13.97 -7.31 10.83
C PRO A 80 -12.80 -6.33 10.89
N CYS A 81 -12.29 -5.95 9.72
CA CYS A 81 -11.12 -5.08 9.57
C CYS A 81 -11.26 -4.26 8.29
N THR A 82 -10.53 -3.15 8.12
CA THR A 82 -10.50 -2.43 6.83
C THR A 82 -9.46 -3.01 5.89
N TRP A 83 -8.41 -3.62 6.43
CA TRP A 83 -7.35 -4.29 5.68
C TRP A 83 -6.75 -5.44 6.51
N TRP A 84 -6.24 -6.47 5.83
CA TRP A 84 -5.57 -7.59 6.49
C TRP A 84 -4.37 -8.11 5.68
N ARG A 85 -3.42 -8.71 6.39
CA ARG A 85 -2.36 -9.58 5.87
C ARG A 85 -2.17 -10.76 6.80
N PHE A 86 -1.97 -11.94 6.23
CA PHE A 86 -1.73 -13.13 7.02
C PHE A 86 -0.62 -14.00 6.43
N LYS A 87 0.00 -14.78 7.32
CA LYS A 87 1.03 -15.77 7.00
C LYS A 87 0.82 -17.01 7.87
N VAL A 88 0.77 -18.16 7.23
CA VAL A 88 0.73 -19.48 7.88
C VAL A 88 2.01 -20.21 7.54
N GLU A 89 2.71 -20.66 8.56
CA GLU A 89 3.98 -21.35 8.45
C GLU A 89 3.87 -22.73 9.12
N LYS A 90 4.44 -23.76 8.50
CA LYS A 90 4.54 -25.10 9.06
C LYS A 90 5.95 -25.34 9.59
N ARG A 91 6.04 -25.99 10.73
CA ARG A 91 7.26 -26.47 11.35
C ARG A 91 7.78 -27.68 10.57
N GLU A 92 9.01 -27.59 10.10
CA GLU A 92 9.77 -28.73 9.57
C GLU A 92 10.79 -29.16 10.62
N GLN A 93 10.73 -30.42 11.05
CA GLN A 93 11.76 -31.05 11.86
C GLN A 93 12.87 -31.57 10.95
N GLY A 94 13.99 -30.86 10.88
CA GLY A 94 15.20 -31.35 10.24
C GLY A 94 16.01 -32.26 11.17
N GLY A 95 16.75 -33.23 10.61
CA GLY A 95 17.56 -34.20 11.37
C GLY A 95 18.74 -33.62 12.17
N SER A 96 19.00 -32.32 12.06
CA SER A 96 19.87 -31.55 12.96
C SER A 96 18.97 -30.62 13.76
N ASN A 97 19.23 -30.42 15.05
CA ASN A 97 18.43 -29.74 16.09
C ASN A 97 17.98 -28.27 15.82
N ARG A 98 17.65 -27.92 14.57
CA ARG A 98 17.22 -26.62 14.07
C ARG A 98 15.80 -26.77 13.54
N THR A 99 14.89 -26.04 14.17
CA THR A 99 13.51 -25.91 13.69
C THR A 99 13.48 -24.93 12.52
N ARG A 100 13.00 -25.37 11.35
CA ARG A 100 12.77 -24.50 10.19
C ARG A 100 11.27 -24.24 10.06
N TRP A 101 10.90 -23.00 9.77
CA TRP A 101 9.52 -22.62 9.46
C TRP A 101 9.40 -22.42 7.95
N ASN A 102 8.48 -23.12 7.32
CA ASN A 102 8.22 -23.01 5.89
C ASN A 102 6.85 -22.37 5.66
N THR A 103 6.75 -21.39 4.76
CA THR A 103 5.49 -20.67 4.51
C THR A 103 4.60 -21.52 3.64
N VAL A 104 3.42 -21.90 4.16
CA VAL A 104 2.47 -22.76 3.44
C VAL A 104 1.31 -21.97 2.84
N ARG A 105 0.94 -20.83 3.44
CA ARG A 105 -0.12 -19.96 2.94
C ARG A 105 0.16 -18.52 3.37
N GLN A 106 -0.07 -17.57 2.47
CA GLN A 106 0.01 -16.15 2.80
C GLN A 106 -0.91 -15.35 1.87
N GLY A 107 -1.28 -14.15 2.28
CA GLY A 107 -2.06 -13.23 1.46
C GLY A 107 -2.21 -11.87 2.12
N ALA A 108 -2.69 -10.91 1.34
CA ALA A 108 -3.07 -9.58 1.80
C ALA A 108 -4.37 -9.15 1.12
N SER A 109 -5.09 -8.21 1.74
CA SER A 109 -6.30 -7.62 1.18
C SER A 109 -5.94 -6.60 0.09
N GLY A 110 -6.58 -6.73 -1.07
CA GLY A 110 -6.66 -5.71 -2.13
C GLY A 110 -8.03 -5.01 -2.13
N SER A 111 -8.77 -5.07 -1.03
CA SER A 111 -10.10 -4.47 -0.94
C SER A 111 -9.99 -2.98 -0.66
N LEU A 112 -10.76 -2.18 -1.39
CA LEU A 112 -10.88 -0.75 -1.14
C LEU A 112 -11.50 -0.49 0.23
N PHE A 113 -11.01 0.54 0.92
CA PHE A 113 -11.56 1.00 2.18
C PHE A 113 -11.46 2.53 2.26
N LEU A 114 -11.97 3.14 3.33
CA LEU A 114 -12.01 4.60 3.45
C LEU A 114 -10.99 5.11 4.48
N LEU A 115 -10.41 6.27 4.20
CA LEU A 115 -9.79 7.15 5.17
C LEU A 115 -10.71 8.35 5.35
N GLN A 116 -11.12 8.60 6.59
CA GLN A 116 -12.00 9.71 6.94
C GLN A 116 -11.25 10.69 7.85
N ASP A 117 -11.14 11.94 7.43
CA ASP A 117 -10.66 13.03 8.27
C ASP A 117 -11.84 13.93 8.70
N ASP A 118 -11.53 15.07 9.33
CA ASP A 118 -12.57 16.01 9.78
C ASP A 118 -13.30 16.73 8.62
N THR A 119 -12.81 16.61 7.38
CA THR A 119 -13.26 17.39 6.22
C THR A 119 -13.93 16.58 5.13
N GLY A 120 -13.69 15.27 5.07
CA GLY A 120 -14.25 14.38 4.07
C GLY A 120 -13.70 12.95 4.14
N GLU A 121 -13.99 12.21 3.08
CA GLU A 121 -13.60 10.80 2.93
C GLU A 121 -12.77 10.60 1.67
N CYS A 122 -11.76 9.75 1.77
CA CYS A 122 -10.89 9.35 0.68
C CYS A 122 -10.88 7.83 0.58
N VAL A 123 -11.14 7.30 -0.62
CA VAL A 123 -11.02 5.88 -0.92
C VAL A 123 -9.54 5.51 -1.00
N ILE A 124 -9.13 4.55 -0.21
CA ILE A 124 -7.79 3.96 -0.26
C ILE A 124 -7.86 2.70 -1.11
N ASP A 125 -7.09 2.71 -2.19
CA ASP A 125 -6.72 1.51 -2.93
C ASP A 125 -5.40 1.00 -2.35
N PRO A 126 -5.37 -0.12 -1.60
CA PRO A 126 -4.16 -0.61 -0.94
C PRO A 126 -3.20 -1.36 -1.85
N ASP A 127 -3.53 -1.53 -3.13
CA ASP A 127 -2.65 -2.25 -4.05
C ASP A 127 -1.30 -1.53 -4.19
N ASP A 128 -0.22 -2.33 -4.21
CA ASP A 128 1.18 -1.88 -4.19
C ASP A 128 1.59 -1.01 -2.98
N ALA A 129 0.77 -0.95 -1.93
CA ALA A 129 1.09 -0.23 -0.71
C ALA A 129 2.08 -0.98 0.19
N LEU A 130 3.04 -0.25 0.77
CA LEU A 130 3.76 -0.68 1.96
C LEU A 130 2.88 -0.47 3.19
N VAL A 131 2.17 -1.54 3.59
CA VAL A 131 1.26 -1.51 4.74
C VAL A 131 1.96 -1.99 6.02
N GLU A 132 1.98 -1.15 7.05
CA GLU A 132 2.53 -1.40 8.38
C GLU A 132 1.49 -1.17 9.49
N PRO A 133 0.61 -2.15 9.75
CA PRO A 133 -0.38 -2.04 10.80
C PRO A 133 0.24 -2.21 12.19
N ALA A 134 -0.27 -1.48 13.17
CA ALA A 134 0.09 -1.61 14.59
C ALA A 134 -0.45 -2.91 15.20
N TRP A 135 -1.63 -3.37 14.76
CA TRP A 135 -2.22 -4.61 15.26
C TRP A 135 -1.60 -5.83 14.58
N LYS A 136 -0.88 -6.63 15.36
CA LYS A 136 -0.25 -7.88 14.93
C LYS A 136 -0.46 -8.96 15.97
N ARG A 137 -0.94 -10.13 15.53
CA ARG A 137 -1.14 -11.31 16.37
C ARG A 137 -0.35 -12.49 15.81
N VAL A 138 0.35 -13.20 16.69
CA VAL A 138 1.07 -14.43 16.35
C VAL A 138 0.65 -15.51 17.33
N TRP A 139 0.22 -16.65 16.81
CA TRP A 139 -0.17 -17.82 17.61
C TRP A 139 0.22 -19.10 16.89
N GLN A 140 0.09 -20.23 17.59
CA GLN A 140 0.41 -21.54 17.03
C GLN A 140 -0.79 -22.48 17.16
N GLY A 141 -0.78 -23.54 16.37
CA GLY A 141 -1.80 -24.59 16.41
C GLY A 141 -1.45 -25.77 15.52
N ASP A 142 -2.40 -26.69 15.37
CA ASP A 142 -2.15 -28.00 14.78
C ASP A 142 -2.64 -28.13 13.32
N THR A 143 -3.38 -27.15 12.81
CA THR A 143 -4.03 -27.20 11.50
C THR A 143 -3.49 -26.13 10.53
N PRO A 144 -3.60 -26.32 9.20
CA PRO A 144 -3.27 -25.25 8.24
C PRO A 144 -4.34 -24.14 8.19
N ASP A 145 -5.55 -24.43 8.67
CA ASP A 145 -6.64 -23.46 8.77
C ASP A 145 -7.21 -23.46 10.21
N PRO A 146 -6.94 -22.40 11.00
CA PRO A 146 -7.32 -22.37 12.41
C PRO A 146 -8.83 -22.12 12.62
N GLY A 147 -9.53 -21.60 11.61
CA GLY A 147 -10.91 -21.13 11.76
C GLY A 147 -11.07 -20.13 12.92
N MET A 148 -12.30 -19.95 13.42
CA MET A 148 -12.58 -19.07 14.57
C MET A 148 -11.95 -19.54 15.89
N MET A 149 -11.46 -20.78 15.97
CA MET A 149 -10.89 -21.34 17.20
C MET A 149 -9.64 -22.16 16.90
N ALA A 150 -8.47 -21.50 16.93
CA ALA A 150 -7.22 -22.23 17.11
C ALA A 150 -7.23 -22.86 18.51
N ARG A 151 -7.49 -24.16 18.59
CA ARG A 151 -7.32 -24.91 19.83
C ARG A 151 -5.83 -25.07 20.06
N THR A 152 -5.26 -24.35 21.02
CA THR A 152 -3.91 -24.63 21.52
C THR A 152 -3.97 -25.88 22.38
N SER A 153 -3.69 -27.04 21.79
CA SER A 153 -3.51 -28.29 22.54
C SER A 153 -2.12 -28.29 23.16
N TRP A 154 -2.02 -27.99 24.45
CA TRP A 154 -0.82 -28.17 25.28
C TRP A 154 -0.20 -29.58 25.24
N TRP A 155 -0.97 -30.59 24.80
CA TRP A 155 -0.52 -31.98 24.66
C TRP A 155 -0.12 -32.40 23.24
N GLN A 156 -0.40 -31.57 22.21
CA GLN A 156 -0.05 -31.87 20.81
C GLN A 156 1.04 -30.92 20.31
N ALA A 157 1.84 -31.40 19.36
CA ALA A 157 2.87 -30.60 18.75
C ALA A 157 2.23 -29.53 17.85
N ASN A 158 2.26 -28.28 18.30
CA ASN A 158 1.83 -27.13 17.49
C ASN A 158 2.75 -26.96 16.26
N ASP A 159 2.41 -27.65 15.18
CA ASP A 159 3.22 -27.69 13.95
C ASP A 159 2.97 -26.47 13.04
N TYR A 160 2.01 -25.61 13.36
CA TYR A 160 1.72 -24.41 12.57
C TYR A 160 1.89 -23.13 13.40
N ARG A 161 2.44 -22.10 12.76
CA ARG A 161 2.51 -20.73 13.26
C ARG A 161 1.72 -19.83 12.34
N TYR A 162 0.81 -19.08 12.93
CA TYR A 162 -0.02 -18.10 12.23
C TYR A 162 0.43 -16.70 12.63
N THR A 163 0.53 -15.83 11.64
CA THR A 163 0.73 -14.39 11.82
C THR A 163 -0.41 -13.69 11.11
N GLU A 164 -1.06 -12.77 11.80
CA GLU A 164 -2.14 -11.94 11.26
C GLU A 164 -1.89 -10.49 11.63
N GLU A 165 -2.05 -9.61 10.66
CA GLU A 165 -1.79 -8.19 10.74
C GLU A 165 -3.01 -7.46 10.16
N LEU A 166 -3.62 -6.55 10.92
CA LEU A 166 -4.90 -5.94 10.59
C LEU A 166 -4.87 -4.43 10.76
N ILE A 167 -5.60 -3.72 9.91
CA ILE A 167 -6.03 -2.34 10.21
C ILE A 167 -7.46 -2.43 10.74
N GLN A 168 -7.69 -2.00 11.98
CA GLN A 168 -9.01 -2.07 12.58
C GLN A 168 -9.86 -0.86 12.16
N PRO A 169 -11.19 -1.01 12.05
CA PRO A 169 -12.06 0.13 11.77
C PRO A 169 -11.99 1.14 12.93
N GLY A 170 -11.79 2.40 12.60
CA GLY A 170 -11.62 3.51 13.53
C GLY A 170 -10.20 3.76 13.99
N GLU A 171 -9.22 2.92 13.62
CA GLU A 171 -7.82 3.22 13.91
C GLU A 171 -7.34 4.45 13.14
N ARG A 172 -6.43 5.20 13.76
CA ARG A 172 -5.75 6.30 13.09
C ARG A 172 -4.84 5.73 12.00
N LEU A 173 -5.02 6.21 10.78
CA LEU A 173 -4.30 5.82 9.60
C LEU A 173 -3.54 7.03 9.06
N TYR A 174 -2.23 6.85 8.92
CA TYR A 174 -1.37 7.70 8.12
C TYR A 174 -1.25 7.09 6.73
N ALA A 175 -1.49 7.89 5.70
CA ALA A 175 -1.44 7.47 4.32
C ALA A 175 -0.64 8.47 3.47
N LEU A 176 0.37 7.98 2.77
CA LEU A 176 1.23 8.77 1.89
C LEU A 176 1.22 8.15 0.51
N GLY A 177 0.68 8.84 -0.50
CA GLY A 177 0.48 8.27 -1.83
C GLY A 177 0.01 9.27 -2.87
N TRP A 178 -0.42 8.74 -4.03
CA TRP A 178 -0.91 9.55 -5.13
C TRP A 178 -2.42 9.77 -5.03
N PHE A 179 -2.82 11.02 -4.86
CA PHE A 179 -4.18 11.46 -4.68
C PHE A 179 -4.78 11.96 -5.98
N THR A 180 -5.94 11.42 -6.31
CA THR A 180 -6.75 11.81 -7.44
C THR A 180 -8.17 12.11 -7.00
N SER A 181 -8.74 13.22 -7.46
CA SER A 181 -10.16 13.53 -7.28
C SER A 181 -10.91 13.36 -8.60
N HIS A 182 -12.00 12.61 -8.55
CA HIS A 182 -12.91 12.43 -9.67
C HIS A 182 -14.15 13.29 -9.47
N ASP A 183 -14.37 14.22 -10.40
CA ASP A 183 -15.58 15.03 -10.43
C ASP A 183 -16.71 14.23 -11.11
N PRO A 184 -17.88 14.07 -10.46
CA PRO A 184 -19.07 13.46 -11.07
C PRO A 184 -19.51 14.12 -12.38
N LEU A 185 -19.08 15.36 -12.64
CA LEU A 185 -19.41 16.18 -13.81
C LEU A 185 -18.36 16.14 -14.92
N GLN A 186 -17.40 15.21 -14.91
CA GLN A 186 -16.43 15.09 -16.01
C GLN A 186 -17.08 14.90 -17.40
N ILE A 187 -18.32 14.41 -17.46
CA ILE A 187 -19.09 14.30 -18.70
C ILE A 187 -19.84 15.61 -18.95
N SER A 188 -19.54 16.27 -20.07
CA SER A 188 -20.28 17.48 -20.50
C SER A 188 -21.78 17.18 -20.62
N PRO A 189 -22.66 18.13 -20.27
CA PRO A 189 -24.10 18.00 -20.50
C PRO A 189 -24.41 17.59 -21.94
N GLN A 190 -23.64 18.09 -22.91
CA GLN A 190 -23.86 17.82 -24.33
C GLN A 190 -23.49 16.38 -24.71
N ASP A 191 -22.42 15.83 -24.12
CA ASP A 191 -22.02 14.43 -24.33
C ASP A 191 -23.04 13.48 -23.69
N GLY A 192 -23.56 13.83 -22.50
CA GLY A 192 -24.65 13.10 -21.86
C GLY A 192 -25.93 13.06 -22.71
N VAL A 193 -26.28 14.17 -23.39
CA VAL A 193 -27.40 14.19 -24.35
C VAL A 193 -27.12 13.26 -25.53
N ARG A 194 -25.91 13.31 -26.09
CA ARG A 194 -25.53 12.49 -27.24
C ARG A 194 -25.66 11.00 -26.94
N ASP A 195 -25.13 10.57 -25.79
CA ASP A 195 -25.17 9.16 -25.37
C ASP A 195 -26.60 8.70 -25.07
N THR A 196 -27.42 9.57 -24.46
CA THR A 196 -28.84 9.30 -24.21
C THR A 196 -29.60 9.13 -25.52
N VAL A 197 -29.37 9.99 -26.51
CA VAL A 197 -29.99 9.88 -27.84
C VAL A 197 -29.57 8.60 -28.55
N ILE A 198 -28.29 8.18 -28.45
CA ILE A 198 -27.82 6.92 -29.02
C ILE A 198 -28.51 5.72 -28.36
N ALA A 199 -28.58 5.70 -27.02
CA ALA A 199 -29.22 4.63 -26.28
C ALA A 199 -30.71 4.51 -26.64
N TRP A 200 -31.43 5.64 -26.66
CA TRP A 200 -32.87 5.70 -26.92
C TRP A 200 -33.24 5.40 -28.37
N LYS A 201 -32.37 5.72 -29.34
CA LYS A 201 -32.53 5.27 -30.73
C LYS A 201 -32.45 3.74 -30.87
N THR A 202 -31.60 3.10 -30.07
CA THR A 202 -31.38 1.66 -30.14
C THR A 202 -32.57 0.89 -29.53
N ASP A 203 -33.20 1.46 -28.50
CA ASP A 203 -34.32 0.85 -27.78
C ASP A 203 -35.63 0.85 -28.63
N PRO A 204 -36.21 -0.33 -28.95
CA PRO A 204 -37.46 -0.41 -29.69
C PRO A 204 -38.68 0.14 -28.94
N ALA A 205 -38.70 0.07 -27.61
CA ALA A 205 -39.82 0.59 -26.81
C ALA A 205 -39.85 2.12 -26.79
N ILE A 206 -38.67 2.76 -26.78
CA ILE A 206 -38.58 4.22 -26.85
C ILE A 206 -38.95 4.71 -28.26
N ARG A 207 -38.51 4.03 -29.32
CA ARG A 207 -38.90 4.38 -30.69
C ARG A 207 -40.42 4.39 -30.87
N GLN A 208 -41.11 3.35 -30.42
CA GLN A 208 -42.57 3.26 -30.51
C GLN A 208 -43.30 4.34 -29.68
N ARG A 209 -42.65 4.88 -28.63
CA ARG A 209 -43.23 5.94 -27.80
C ARG A 209 -43.20 7.32 -28.47
N PHE A 210 -42.22 7.55 -29.36
CA PHE A 210 -42.05 8.83 -30.06
C PHE A 210 -42.55 8.79 -31.52
N ASP A 211 -42.86 7.60 -32.04
CA ASP A 211 -43.53 7.34 -33.32
C ASP A 211 -45.04 7.60 -33.17
N ALA A 212 -45.45 8.84 -33.45
CA ALA A 212 -46.80 9.35 -33.29
C ALA A 212 -47.69 9.05 -34.50
N ASP A 213 -47.11 8.89 -35.68
CA ASP A 213 -47.83 8.55 -36.92
C ASP A 213 -47.89 7.04 -37.21
N GLY A 214 -47.09 6.24 -36.50
CA GLY A 214 -47.10 4.78 -36.53
C GLY A 214 -46.43 4.18 -37.76
N ASP A 215 -45.57 4.92 -38.45
CA ASP A 215 -44.92 4.49 -39.69
C ASP A 215 -43.64 3.65 -39.44
N GLY A 216 -43.21 3.55 -38.18
CA GLY A 216 -42.02 2.81 -37.75
C GLY A 216 -40.70 3.55 -37.95
N ARG A 217 -40.73 4.84 -38.33
CA ARG A 217 -39.56 5.71 -38.59
C ARG A 217 -39.76 7.10 -37.99
N LEU A 218 -38.85 7.48 -37.09
CA LEU A 218 -38.87 8.82 -36.51
C LEU A 218 -38.62 9.91 -37.56
N ASP A 219 -39.63 10.75 -37.79
CA ASP A 219 -39.53 11.93 -38.65
C ASP A 219 -38.74 13.07 -37.98
N GLU A 220 -38.59 14.20 -38.67
CA GLU A 220 -37.81 15.33 -38.14
C GLU A 220 -38.43 15.97 -36.88
N GLY A 221 -39.77 15.98 -36.78
CA GLY A 221 -40.53 16.52 -35.65
C GLY A 221 -40.52 15.60 -34.44
N GLU A 222 -40.74 14.31 -34.65
CA GLU A 222 -40.64 13.26 -33.64
C GLU A 222 -39.20 13.14 -33.11
N PHE A 223 -38.22 13.29 -34.00
CA PHE A 223 -36.82 13.31 -33.62
C PHE A 223 -36.43 14.59 -32.87
N ALA A 224 -37.10 15.73 -33.12
CA ALA A 224 -36.96 16.93 -32.29
C ALA A 224 -37.52 16.71 -30.87
N ALA A 225 -38.70 16.07 -30.75
CA ALA A 225 -39.30 15.72 -29.47
C ALA A 225 -38.42 14.76 -28.65
N LEU A 226 -37.86 13.72 -29.29
CA LEU A 226 -36.93 12.78 -28.67
C LEU A 226 -35.67 13.48 -28.13
N ARG A 227 -35.07 14.38 -28.92
CA ARG A 227 -33.87 15.14 -28.50
C ARG A 227 -34.14 16.06 -27.34
N GLU A 228 -35.29 16.74 -27.31
CA GLU A 228 -35.64 17.64 -26.21
C GLU A 228 -35.92 16.88 -24.91
N GLU A 229 -36.57 15.72 -24.98
CA GLU A 229 -36.73 14.84 -23.82
C GLU A 229 -35.39 14.27 -23.33
N ALA A 230 -34.51 13.86 -24.26
CA ALA A 230 -33.16 13.39 -23.93
C ALA A 230 -32.33 14.50 -23.28
N ARG A 231 -32.50 15.75 -23.74
CA ARG A 231 -31.89 16.94 -23.13
C ARG A 231 -32.36 17.16 -21.71
N ARG A 232 -33.68 17.08 -21.47
CA ARG A 232 -34.26 17.19 -20.12
C ARG A 232 -33.75 16.07 -19.20
N HIS A 233 -33.68 14.83 -19.69
CA HIS A 233 -33.19 13.69 -18.92
C HIS A 233 -31.71 13.84 -18.55
N ALA A 234 -30.85 14.14 -19.54
CA ALA A 234 -29.42 14.35 -19.30
C ALA A 234 -29.17 15.53 -18.35
N MET A 235 -29.94 16.62 -18.44
CA MET A 235 -29.85 17.74 -17.50
C MET A 235 -30.32 17.37 -16.09
N ALA A 236 -31.36 16.56 -15.94
CA ALA A 236 -31.82 16.08 -14.64
C ALA A 236 -30.76 15.20 -13.98
N SER A 237 -30.23 14.20 -14.70
CA SER A 237 -29.13 13.35 -14.20
C SER A 237 -27.84 14.14 -13.92
N HIS A 238 -27.53 15.16 -14.73
CA HIS A 238 -26.39 16.05 -14.47
C HIS A 238 -26.62 16.92 -13.23
N ARG A 239 -27.85 17.36 -12.93
CA ARG A 239 -28.16 18.07 -11.68
C ARG A 239 -28.06 17.16 -10.46
N GLU A 240 -28.52 15.91 -10.56
CA GLU A 240 -28.37 14.91 -9.51
C GLU A 240 -26.87 14.64 -9.23
N ARG A 241 -26.06 14.46 -10.28
CA ARG A 241 -24.61 14.28 -10.17
C ARG A 241 -23.89 15.54 -9.68
N ALA A 242 -24.36 16.73 -10.03
CA ALA A 242 -23.80 17.99 -9.53
C ALA A 242 -23.96 18.16 -8.01
N GLY A 243 -24.93 17.47 -7.40
CA GLY A 243 -25.09 17.41 -5.95
C GLY A 243 -24.26 16.32 -5.28
N ALA A 244 -23.68 15.39 -6.04
CA ALA A 244 -22.84 14.33 -5.49
C ALA A 244 -21.46 14.88 -5.09
N PRO A 245 -20.95 14.52 -3.91
CA PRO A 245 -19.60 14.92 -3.51
C PRO A 245 -18.55 14.33 -4.47
N GLN A 246 -17.46 15.06 -4.66
CA GLN A 246 -16.30 14.56 -5.40
C GLN A 246 -15.77 13.29 -4.73
N THR A 247 -15.40 12.29 -5.53
CA THR A 247 -14.78 11.07 -4.99
C THR A 247 -13.27 11.23 -5.00
N HIS A 248 -12.68 11.23 -3.81
CA HIS A 248 -11.24 11.28 -3.63
C HIS A 248 -10.68 9.86 -3.53
N VAL A 249 -9.59 9.58 -4.23
CA VAL A 249 -8.93 8.26 -4.24
C VAL A 249 -7.43 8.44 -4.02
N LEU A 250 -6.87 7.65 -3.10
CA LEU A 250 -5.44 7.55 -2.86
C LEU A 250 -4.96 6.16 -3.28
N LYS A 251 -3.91 6.12 -4.10
CA LYS A 251 -3.35 4.89 -4.67
C LYS A 251 -1.85 4.98 -4.88
N ALA A 252 -1.26 3.89 -5.37
CA ALA A 252 0.14 3.86 -5.78
C ALA A 252 0.46 4.93 -6.84
N ASP A 253 1.63 5.54 -6.70
CA ASP A 253 2.11 6.60 -7.59
C ASP A 253 2.57 6.06 -8.95
N PRO A 254 2.09 6.60 -10.08
CA PRO A 254 2.56 6.21 -11.42
C PRO A 254 4.06 6.41 -11.63
N GLU A 255 4.67 7.36 -10.92
CA GLU A 255 6.11 7.66 -11.00
C GLU A 255 6.97 6.74 -10.10
N GLY A 256 6.35 5.83 -9.36
CA GLY A 256 7.03 4.83 -8.52
C GLY A 256 7.53 5.35 -7.17
N ARG A 257 7.06 6.52 -6.69
CA ARG A 257 7.30 6.93 -5.30
C ARG A 257 6.61 5.96 -4.32
N PRO A 258 7.14 5.84 -3.09
CA PRO A 258 6.59 4.90 -2.13
C PRO A 258 5.14 5.25 -1.77
N PHE A 259 4.28 4.24 -1.76
CA PHE A 259 2.93 4.34 -1.23
C PHE A 259 2.90 3.65 0.13
N ILE A 260 2.63 4.40 1.20
CA ILE A 260 2.78 3.93 2.58
C ILE A 260 1.46 4.07 3.31
N LEU A 261 1.04 3.00 3.99
CA LEU A 261 -0.12 2.98 4.88
C LEU A 261 0.35 2.47 6.25
N THR A 262 0.18 3.25 7.30
CA THR A 262 0.58 2.83 8.65
C THR A 262 -0.42 3.30 9.71
N THR A 263 -0.71 2.42 10.67
CA THR A 263 -1.48 2.79 11.87
C THR A 263 -0.60 3.03 13.10
N HIS A 264 0.72 3.01 12.91
CA HIS A 264 1.65 3.46 13.93
C HIS A 264 1.63 4.98 14.04
N ASP A 265 1.96 5.51 15.22
CA ASP A 265 2.19 6.93 15.40
C ASP A 265 3.37 7.39 14.51
N PRO A 266 3.13 8.28 13.52
CA PRO A 266 4.14 8.68 12.54
C PRO A 266 5.34 9.37 13.21
N ARG A 267 5.13 10.08 14.33
CA ARG A 267 6.21 10.72 15.09
C ARG A 267 7.15 9.70 15.72
N GLN A 268 6.59 8.59 16.21
CA GLN A 268 7.39 7.50 16.78
C GLN A 268 8.11 6.71 15.68
N LEU A 269 7.46 6.53 14.53
CA LEU A 269 8.08 5.86 13.38
C LEU A 269 9.27 6.64 12.85
N ALA A 270 9.12 7.95 12.63
CA ALA A 270 10.20 8.83 12.17
C ALA A 270 11.39 8.84 13.16
N ALA A 271 11.11 8.91 14.47
CA ALA A 271 12.14 8.87 15.51
C ALA A 271 12.92 7.54 15.52
N ARG A 272 12.22 6.40 15.40
CA ARG A 272 12.86 5.08 15.34
C ARG A 272 13.69 4.91 14.08
N LEU A 273 13.17 5.32 12.91
CA LEU A 273 13.91 5.26 11.65
C LEU A 273 15.16 6.14 11.69
N ARG A 274 15.09 7.32 12.32
CA ARG A 274 16.25 8.18 12.53
C ARG A 274 17.32 7.48 13.39
N ILE A 275 16.93 6.88 14.51
CA ILE A 275 17.88 6.16 15.38
C ILE A 275 18.50 4.97 14.63
N GLN A 276 17.69 4.17 13.93
CA GLN A 276 18.18 3.04 13.15
C GLN A 276 19.15 3.48 12.04
N ALA A 277 18.86 4.58 11.34
CA ALA A 277 19.76 5.14 10.34
C ALA A 277 21.11 5.52 10.97
N TRP A 278 21.10 6.25 12.09
CA TRP A 278 22.34 6.62 12.79
C TRP A 278 23.12 5.41 13.30
N LEU A 279 22.45 4.35 13.77
CA LEU A 279 23.10 3.10 14.18
C LEU A 279 23.79 2.40 13.00
N TRP A 280 23.13 2.33 11.83
CA TRP A 280 23.73 1.78 10.62
C TRP A 280 24.94 2.61 10.15
N LEU A 281 24.85 3.94 10.22
CA LEU A 281 25.97 4.81 9.88
C LEU A 281 27.14 4.64 10.85
N ALA A 282 26.88 4.60 12.17
CA ALA A 282 27.92 4.39 13.17
C ALA A 282 28.61 3.02 12.99
N GLY A 283 27.83 1.96 12.74
CA GLY A 283 28.37 0.63 12.44
C GLY A 283 29.19 0.61 11.15
N ALA A 284 28.74 1.29 10.10
CA ALA A 284 29.49 1.42 8.85
C ALA A 284 30.84 2.14 9.08
N LEU A 285 30.84 3.28 9.77
CA LEU A 285 32.07 4.03 10.06
C LEU A 285 33.05 3.23 10.93
N ALA A 286 32.56 2.49 11.93
CA ALA A 286 33.39 1.58 12.72
C ALA A 286 34.00 0.47 11.85
N ALA A 287 33.22 -0.11 10.93
CA ALA A 287 33.70 -1.14 10.01
C ALA A 287 34.76 -0.59 9.04
N LEU A 288 34.57 0.63 8.54
CA LEU A 288 35.54 1.33 7.71
C LEU A 288 36.84 1.61 8.48
N GLY A 289 36.76 2.06 9.73
CA GLY A 289 37.92 2.25 10.60
C GLY A 289 38.71 0.95 10.81
N ALA A 290 38.02 -0.14 11.10
CA ALA A 290 38.64 -1.47 11.24
C ALA A 290 39.26 -1.96 9.93
N PHE A 291 38.62 -1.73 8.78
CA PHE A 291 39.16 -2.04 7.46
C PHE A 291 40.48 -1.30 7.21
N ILE A 292 40.52 0.01 7.45
CA ILE A 292 41.72 0.83 7.28
C ILE A 292 42.83 0.40 8.25
N HIS A 293 42.47 0.10 9.50
CA HIS A 293 43.43 -0.37 10.51
C HIS A 293 44.07 -1.72 10.12
N LEU A 294 43.30 -2.65 9.58
CA LEU A 294 43.80 -3.94 9.08
C LEU A 294 44.71 -3.77 7.88
N LEU A 295 44.43 -2.79 7.00
CA LEU A 295 45.28 -2.49 5.84
C LEU A 295 46.60 -1.80 6.23
N THR A 296 46.59 -0.94 7.24
CA THR A 296 47.76 -0.11 7.61
C THR A 296 48.76 -0.83 8.51
N ARG A 297 48.33 -1.81 9.31
CA ARG A 297 49.22 -2.61 10.17
C ARG A 297 50.19 -3.54 9.43
N GLY A 298 50.02 -3.73 8.12
CA GLY A 298 50.90 -4.56 7.28
C GLY A 298 51.91 -3.78 6.43
N LEU A 299 51.87 -2.45 6.43
CA LEU A 299 52.85 -1.65 5.70
C LEU A 299 54.17 -1.63 6.47
N PRO A 300 55.30 -2.09 5.90
CA PRO A 300 56.59 -1.89 6.54
C PRO A 300 56.80 -0.38 6.75
N PRO A 301 57.31 0.05 7.92
CA PRO A 301 57.65 1.46 8.12
C PRO A 301 58.61 1.84 7.00
N GLN A 302 58.21 2.81 6.20
CA GLN A 302 59.02 3.29 5.08
C GLN A 302 60.33 3.82 5.68
N MET A 303 61.44 3.13 5.41
CA MET A 303 62.80 3.65 5.62
C MET A 303 63.10 4.69 4.53
#